data_AF-H0Q408-F1
#
_entry.id   AF-H0Q408-F1
#
_cell.length_a   1.000
_cell.length_b   1.000
_cell.length_c   1.000
_cell.angle_alpha   90.00
_cell.angle_beta   90.00
_cell.angle_gamma   90.00
#
_symmetry.space_group_name_H-M   'P 1'
#
loop_
_entity.id
_entity.type
_entity.pdbx_description
1 polymer ?
#
loop_
_entity_poly.entity_id
_entity_poly.type
_entity_poly.pdbx_seq_one_letter_code
_entity_poly.pdbx_strand_id
1 'polypeptide(L)'
;MHPFQVIQKLHPSVSVPLTYLFATVGYIWRFTTGTSIGVLILSAAAYYAASTFGSVKPFSFGELIVWIAGLSDELKAAALTSVLTITGFLIAFHSSTASWKKQVQNQLKLDAAVEIEGFFAEVSALLIESKLYAQSIVDAVIRIRELGATSETQYELRRIVEETPKFLDTRQRISALSVGVHRLAGKNHTLLSTVWGGQEALANAIEAFQEIAACTWFPTPYVDCADERYIDIFVSQVDITKCATFIETSDAKGLYMNAVTGGLRGILIAPVMELNLSALCNLAKHRRVMGKAFGVIRDGGRGHG
;
A
#
# COMPACT_ATOMS: atom_id res chain seq x y z
N MET A 1 -15.39 -2.71 8.98
CA MET A 1 -14.15 -3.40 9.42
C MET A 1 -13.97 -4.67 8.60
N HIS A 2 -13.03 -4.68 7.65
CA HIS A 2 -12.80 -5.84 6.77
C HIS A 2 -11.82 -6.84 7.42
N PRO A 3 -11.94 -8.17 7.17
CA PRO A 3 -11.11 -9.21 7.79
C PRO A 3 -9.61 -8.96 7.68
N PHE A 4 -9.08 -8.38 6.60
CA PHE A 4 -7.63 -8.18 6.43
C PHE A 4 -7.03 -7.15 7.42
N GLN A 5 -7.80 -6.12 7.79
CA GLN A 5 -7.39 -5.15 8.82
C GLN A 5 -7.57 -5.71 10.23
N VAL A 6 -8.61 -6.51 10.46
CA VAL A 6 -8.76 -7.28 11.71
C VAL A 6 -7.58 -8.26 11.85
N ILE A 7 -7.24 -8.97 10.77
CA ILE A 7 -6.08 -9.86 10.66
C ILE A 7 -4.80 -9.10 10.98
N GLN A 8 -4.53 -7.93 10.41
CA GLN A 8 -3.33 -7.15 10.72
C GLN A 8 -3.27 -6.63 12.17
N LYS A 9 -4.43 -6.39 12.81
CA LYS A 9 -4.53 -6.03 14.23
C LYS A 9 -4.43 -7.25 15.17
N LEU A 10 -4.61 -8.47 14.67
CA LEU A 10 -4.45 -9.71 15.42
C LEU A 10 -2.98 -10.06 15.64
N HIS A 11 -2.71 -10.90 16.65
CA HIS A 11 -1.35 -11.34 16.94
C HIS A 11 -0.70 -12.00 15.70
N PRO A 12 0.60 -11.76 15.42
CA PRO A 12 1.30 -12.30 14.25
C PRO A 12 1.17 -13.80 14.04
N SER A 13 0.98 -14.58 15.12
CA SER A 13 0.76 -16.03 15.04
C SER A 13 -0.58 -16.43 14.40
N VAL A 14 -1.56 -15.54 14.39
CA VAL A 14 -2.90 -15.76 13.81
C VAL A 14 -3.03 -15.04 12.48
N SER A 15 -2.47 -13.82 12.37
CA SER A 15 -2.64 -12.98 11.20
C SER A 15 -1.94 -13.53 9.96
N VAL A 16 -0.75 -14.08 10.14
CA VAL A 16 0.07 -14.68 9.09
C VAL A 16 -0.62 -15.91 8.47
N PRO A 17 -1.03 -16.96 9.21
CA PRO A 17 -1.73 -18.11 8.61
C PRO A 17 -3.07 -17.75 7.96
N LEU A 18 -3.83 -16.81 8.54
CA LEU A 18 -5.07 -16.31 7.93
C LEU A 18 -4.82 -15.62 6.58
N THR A 19 -3.75 -14.84 6.48
CA THR A 19 -3.34 -14.22 5.21
C THR A 19 -3.04 -15.27 4.14
N TYR A 20 -2.32 -16.35 4.48
CA TYR A 20 -2.07 -17.45 3.55
C TYR A 20 -3.33 -18.20 3.15
N LEU A 21 -4.23 -18.45 4.11
CA LEU A 21 -5.50 -19.11 3.84
C LEU A 21 -6.33 -18.30 2.83
N PHE A 22 -6.48 -16.99 3.08
CA PHE A 22 -7.19 -16.09 2.17
C PHE A 22 -6.52 -16.00 0.80
N ALA A 23 -5.19 -15.91 0.74
CA ALA A 23 -4.46 -15.89 -0.54
C ALA A 23 -4.66 -17.20 -1.32
N THR A 24 -4.66 -18.34 -0.65
CA THR A 24 -4.83 -19.66 -1.27
C THR A 24 -6.27 -19.87 -1.77
N VAL A 25 -7.26 -19.54 -0.94
CA VAL A 25 -8.68 -19.58 -1.32
C VAL A 25 -8.96 -18.62 -2.47
N GLY A 26 -8.42 -17.39 -2.41
CA GLY A 26 -8.54 -16.40 -3.46
C GLY A 26 -7.91 -16.87 -4.78
N TYR A 27 -6.75 -17.55 -4.73
CA TYR A 27 -6.12 -18.15 -5.90
C TYR A 27 -7.01 -19.23 -6.54
N ILE A 28 -7.56 -20.15 -5.75
CA ILE A 28 -8.44 -21.21 -6.25
C ILE A 28 -9.71 -20.62 -6.88
N TRP A 29 -10.35 -19.66 -6.22
CA TRP A 29 -11.55 -18.99 -6.73
C TRP A 29 -11.29 -18.24 -8.03
N ARG A 30 -10.19 -17.50 -8.12
CA ARG A 30 -9.80 -16.78 -9.34
C ARG A 30 -9.46 -17.76 -10.47
N PHE A 31 -8.85 -18.89 -10.17
CA PHE A 31 -8.56 -19.92 -11.17
C PHE A 31 -9.84 -20.52 -11.76
N THR A 32 -10.80 -20.90 -10.90
CA THR A 32 -12.06 -21.54 -11.34
C THR A 32 -13.00 -20.60 -12.07
N THR A 33 -13.00 -19.31 -11.76
CA THR A 33 -13.91 -18.32 -12.39
C THR A 33 -13.26 -17.48 -13.48
N GLY A 34 -11.93 -17.34 -13.46
CA GLY A 34 -11.19 -16.42 -14.33
C GLY A 34 -10.49 -17.07 -15.53
N THR A 35 -10.47 -18.41 -15.62
CA THR A 35 -9.84 -19.13 -16.74
C THR A 35 -10.88 -19.97 -17.50
N SER A 36 -10.73 -20.08 -18.82
CA SER A 36 -11.64 -20.90 -19.64
C SER A 36 -11.68 -22.36 -19.18
N ILE A 37 -10.53 -22.90 -18.75
CA ILE A 37 -10.42 -24.26 -18.19
C ILE A 37 -11.17 -24.35 -16.85
N GLY A 38 -11.00 -23.37 -15.97
CA GLY A 38 -11.70 -23.32 -14.68
C GLY A 38 -13.21 -23.28 -14.83
N VAL A 39 -13.72 -22.45 -15.76
CA VAL A 39 -15.15 -22.36 -16.06
C VAL A 39 -15.67 -23.69 -16.61
N LEU A 40 -14.92 -24.36 -17.48
CA LEU A 40 -15.30 -25.66 -18.04
C LEU A 40 -15.39 -26.74 -16.96
N ILE A 41 -14.44 -26.77 -16.02
CA ILE A 41 -14.46 -27.65 -14.85
C ILE A 41 -15.69 -27.33 -13.97
N LEU A 42 -15.97 -26.06 -13.72
CA LEU A 42 -17.09 -25.62 -12.89
C LEU A 42 -18.45 -25.96 -13.53
N SER A 43 -18.58 -25.77 -14.85
CA SER A 43 -19.77 -26.12 -15.63
C SER A 43 -20.00 -27.62 -15.67
N ALA A 44 -18.94 -28.42 -15.86
CA ALA A 44 -19.04 -29.88 -15.79
C ALA A 44 -19.46 -30.34 -14.39
N ALA A 45 -18.84 -29.80 -13.33
CA ALA A 45 -19.20 -30.10 -11.95
C ALA A 45 -20.66 -29.72 -11.64
N ALA A 46 -21.13 -28.56 -12.11
CA ALA A 46 -22.52 -28.14 -11.95
C ALA A 46 -23.50 -29.05 -12.71
N TYR A 47 -23.15 -29.50 -13.92
CA TYR A 47 -23.96 -30.42 -14.72
C TYR A 47 -24.11 -31.79 -14.04
N TYR A 48 -23.03 -32.34 -13.48
CA TYR A 48 -23.07 -33.59 -12.72
C TYR A 48 -23.74 -33.44 -11.35
N ALA A 49 -23.63 -32.26 -10.71
CA ALA A 49 -24.29 -31.99 -9.44
C ALA A 49 -25.80 -31.71 -9.61
N ALA A 50 -26.25 -31.28 -10.80
CA ALA A 50 -27.65 -30.97 -11.06
C ALA A 50 -28.59 -32.17 -10.86
N SER A 51 -28.12 -33.39 -11.14
CA SER A 51 -28.88 -34.62 -10.88
C SER A 51 -29.04 -34.95 -9.40
N THR A 52 -28.17 -34.39 -8.54
CA THR A 52 -28.11 -34.69 -7.11
C THR A 52 -28.85 -33.63 -6.28
N PHE A 53 -28.85 -32.38 -6.73
CA PHE A 53 -29.42 -31.24 -5.99
C PHE A 53 -30.70 -30.64 -6.60
N GLY A 54 -31.11 -31.06 -7.80
CA GLY A 54 -32.29 -30.53 -8.51
C GLY A 54 -33.32 -31.58 -8.89
N SER A 55 -34.58 -31.15 -9.07
CA SER A 55 -35.69 -32.00 -9.57
C SER A 55 -35.71 -32.14 -11.10
N VAL A 56 -34.78 -31.49 -11.80
CA VAL A 56 -34.70 -31.45 -13.26
C VAL A 56 -33.63 -32.44 -13.71
N LYS A 57 -34.03 -33.49 -14.45
CA LYS A 57 -33.07 -34.34 -15.16
C LYS A 57 -32.69 -33.64 -16.47
N PRO A 58 -31.43 -33.24 -16.67
CA PRO A 58 -31.01 -32.68 -17.94
C PRO A 58 -31.19 -33.73 -19.05
N PHE A 59 -31.52 -33.26 -20.26
CA PHE A 59 -31.67 -34.12 -21.44
C PHE A 59 -30.43 -34.98 -21.65
N SER A 60 -30.65 -36.22 -22.04
CA SER A 60 -29.58 -37.07 -22.54
C SER A 60 -29.08 -36.54 -23.88
N PHE A 61 -27.81 -36.79 -24.19
CA PHE A 61 -27.20 -36.40 -25.46
C PHE A 61 -27.99 -36.92 -26.68
N GLY A 62 -28.64 -38.09 -26.55
CA GLY A 62 -29.47 -38.67 -27.60
C GLY A 62 -30.78 -37.90 -27.85
N GLU A 63 -31.45 -37.42 -26.81
CA GLU A 63 -32.71 -36.66 -26.93
C GLU A 63 -32.49 -35.30 -27.63
N LEU A 64 -31.33 -34.68 -27.39
CA LEU A 64 -30.90 -33.45 -28.04
C LEU A 64 -30.68 -33.63 -29.56
N ILE A 65 -30.12 -34.78 -29.97
CA ILE A 65 -29.86 -35.10 -31.37
C ILE A 65 -31.15 -35.38 -32.14
N VAL A 66 -32.12 -36.08 -31.53
CA VAL A 66 -33.40 -36.42 -32.17
C VAL A 66 -34.23 -35.17 -32.48
N TRP A 67 -34.20 -34.16 -31.61
CA TRP A 67 -34.88 -32.89 -31.84
C TRP A 67 -34.25 -32.10 -33.01
N ILE A 68 -32.91 -32.08 -33.08
CA ILE A 68 -32.18 -31.42 -34.18
C ILE A 68 -32.46 -32.11 -35.52
N ALA A 69 -32.62 -33.44 -35.53
CA ALA A 69 -32.79 -34.22 -36.77
C ALA A 69 -34.07 -33.87 -37.56
N GLY A 70 -35.12 -33.35 -36.92
CA GLY A 70 -36.43 -33.07 -37.55
C GLY A 70 -36.53 -31.80 -38.40
N LEU A 71 -35.50 -30.95 -38.46
CA LEU A 71 -35.50 -29.72 -39.29
C LEU A 71 -35.07 -30.00 -40.74
N SER A 72 -35.30 -29.07 -41.68
CA SER A 72 -34.73 -29.15 -43.04
C SER A 72 -33.25 -28.72 -43.05
N ASP A 73 -32.45 -29.30 -43.94
CA ASP A 73 -30.98 -29.14 -43.90
C ASP A 73 -30.51 -27.71 -44.19
N GLU A 74 -31.23 -26.98 -45.04
CA GLU A 74 -30.97 -25.57 -45.34
C GLU A 74 -31.28 -24.66 -44.15
N LEU A 75 -32.39 -24.92 -43.44
CA LEU A 75 -32.74 -24.17 -42.22
C LEU A 75 -31.79 -24.52 -41.07
N LYS A 76 -31.36 -25.79 -40.93
CA LYS A 76 -30.33 -26.19 -39.96
C LYS A 76 -29.04 -25.42 -40.21
N ALA A 77 -28.53 -25.43 -41.45
CA ALA A 77 -27.29 -24.78 -41.81
C ALA A 77 -27.36 -23.26 -41.58
N ALA A 78 -28.40 -22.59 -42.10
CA ALA A 78 -28.56 -21.15 -41.97
C ALA A 78 -28.78 -20.71 -40.52
N ALA A 79 -29.56 -21.45 -39.73
CA ALA A 79 -29.75 -21.17 -38.31
C ALA A 79 -28.45 -21.39 -37.51
N LEU A 80 -27.74 -22.51 -37.74
CA LEU A 80 -26.47 -22.80 -37.07
C LEU A 80 -25.41 -21.75 -37.39
N THR A 81 -25.23 -21.37 -38.66
CA THR A 81 -24.24 -20.35 -39.03
C THR A 81 -24.59 -18.97 -38.49
N SER A 82 -25.87 -18.59 -38.49
CA SER A 82 -26.32 -17.30 -37.95
C SER A 82 -26.15 -17.25 -36.43
N VAL A 83 -26.57 -18.30 -35.72
CA VAL A 83 -26.38 -18.42 -34.27
C VAL A 83 -24.89 -18.44 -33.91
N LEU A 84 -24.07 -19.21 -34.64
CA LEU A 84 -22.62 -19.27 -34.42
C LEU A 84 -21.98 -17.89 -34.63
N THR A 85 -22.36 -17.18 -35.68
CA THR A 85 -21.79 -15.86 -36.02
C THR A 85 -22.19 -14.80 -35.00
N ILE A 86 -23.48 -14.72 -34.65
CA ILE A 86 -23.99 -13.77 -33.65
C ILE A 86 -23.36 -14.06 -32.28
N THR A 87 -23.33 -15.32 -31.88
CA THR A 87 -22.74 -15.74 -30.60
C THR A 87 -21.24 -15.49 -30.57
N GLY A 88 -20.53 -15.80 -31.66
CA GLY A 88 -19.10 -15.53 -31.80
C GLY A 88 -18.78 -14.04 -31.71
N PHE A 89 -19.56 -13.19 -32.37
CA PHE A 89 -19.41 -11.73 -32.28
C PHE A 89 -19.69 -11.21 -30.87
N LEU A 90 -20.78 -11.66 -30.23
CA LEU A 90 -21.11 -11.25 -28.87
C LEU A 90 -20.02 -11.64 -27.86
N ILE A 91 -19.50 -12.87 -27.96
CA ILE A 91 -18.41 -13.35 -27.10
C ILE A 91 -17.14 -12.52 -27.35
N ALA A 92 -16.75 -12.31 -28.60
CA ALA A 92 -15.55 -11.55 -28.95
C ALA A 92 -15.65 -10.09 -28.49
N PHE A 93 -16.79 -9.44 -28.74
CA PHE A 93 -17.03 -8.05 -28.34
C PHE A 93 -17.06 -7.89 -26.82
N HIS A 94 -17.78 -8.78 -26.11
CA HIS A 94 -17.83 -8.76 -24.65
C HIS A 94 -16.44 -9.00 -24.05
N SER A 95 -15.72 -10.01 -24.54
CA SER A 95 -14.37 -10.35 -24.07
C SER A 95 -13.39 -9.20 -24.29
N SER A 96 -13.41 -8.60 -25.48
CA SER A 96 -12.56 -7.45 -25.82
C SER A 96 -12.88 -6.23 -24.94
N THR A 97 -14.15 -5.90 -24.79
CA THR A 97 -14.59 -4.76 -23.95
C THR A 97 -14.24 -4.97 -22.48
N ALA A 98 -14.47 -6.18 -21.95
CA ALA A 98 -14.13 -6.53 -20.58
C ALA A 98 -12.62 -6.47 -20.33
N SER A 99 -11.82 -6.98 -21.28
CA SER A 99 -10.36 -6.94 -21.22
C SER A 99 -9.85 -5.50 -21.25
N TRP A 100 -10.36 -4.68 -22.18
CA TRP A 100 -10.01 -3.27 -22.29
C TRP A 100 -10.34 -2.49 -21.01
N LYS A 101 -11.56 -2.63 -20.48
CA LYS A 101 -11.97 -1.99 -19.23
C LYS A 101 -11.08 -2.40 -18.06
N LYS A 102 -10.73 -3.69 -17.97
CA LYS A 102 -9.82 -4.21 -16.94
C LYS A 102 -8.41 -3.64 -17.10
N GLN A 103 -7.91 -3.52 -18.33
CA GLN A 103 -6.60 -2.92 -18.61
C GLN A 103 -6.54 -1.45 -18.19
N VAL A 104 -7.54 -0.65 -18.56
CA VAL A 104 -7.63 0.77 -18.16
C VAL A 104 -7.71 0.90 -16.64
N GLN A 105 -8.54 0.10 -15.98
CA GLN A 105 -8.65 0.11 -14.52
C GLN A 105 -7.32 -0.26 -13.84
N ASN A 106 -6.62 -1.26 -14.37
CA ASN A 106 -5.32 -1.69 -13.85
C ASN A 106 -4.25 -0.61 -14.05
N GLN A 107 -4.27 0.11 -15.18
CA GLN A 107 -3.37 1.23 -15.42
C GLN A 107 -3.60 2.35 -14.40
N LEU A 108 -4.85 2.76 -14.16
CA LEU A 108 -5.18 3.78 -13.17
C LEU A 108 -4.70 3.38 -11.76
N LYS A 109 -4.80 2.10 -11.40
CA LYS A 109 -4.28 1.57 -10.12
C LYS A 109 -2.75 1.65 -10.04
N LEU A 110 -2.05 1.34 -11.12
CA LEU A 110 -0.59 1.48 -11.18
C LEU A 110 -0.16 2.94 -11.07
N ASP A 111 -0.80 3.83 -11.82
CA ASP A 111 -0.48 5.26 -11.80
C ASP A 111 -0.68 5.85 -10.39
N ALA A 112 -1.79 5.49 -9.73
CA ALA A 112 -2.04 5.89 -8.35
C ALA A 112 -1.04 5.27 -7.37
N ALA A 113 -0.65 4.01 -7.57
CA ALA A 113 0.35 3.36 -6.73
C ALA A 113 1.71 4.06 -6.82
N VAL A 114 2.14 4.42 -8.04
CA VAL A 114 3.39 5.15 -8.29
C VAL A 114 3.32 6.56 -7.72
N GLU A 115 2.20 7.26 -7.89
CA GLU A 115 2.02 8.61 -7.35
C GLU A 115 2.07 8.62 -5.80
N ILE A 116 1.35 7.69 -5.16
CA ILE A 116 1.32 7.57 -3.70
C ILE A 116 2.71 7.16 -3.17
N GLU A 117 3.35 6.16 -3.79
CA GLU A 117 4.70 5.74 -3.42
C GLU A 117 5.70 6.89 -3.56
N GLY A 118 5.69 7.59 -4.70
CA GLY A 118 6.61 8.70 -4.96
C GLY A 118 6.44 9.83 -3.94
N PHE A 119 5.20 10.16 -3.59
CA PHE A 119 4.92 11.16 -2.57
C PHE A 119 5.48 10.77 -1.19
N PHE A 120 5.19 9.55 -0.72
CA PHE A 120 5.62 9.11 0.61
C PHE A 120 7.11 8.75 0.69
N ALA A 121 7.73 8.40 -0.44
CA ALA A 121 9.18 8.26 -0.55
C ALA A 121 9.88 9.61 -0.38
N GLU A 122 9.38 10.67 -1.04
CA GLU A 122 9.88 12.04 -0.85
C GLU A 122 9.73 12.48 0.60
N VAL A 123 8.54 12.32 1.19
CA VAL A 123 8.28 12.64 2.61
C VAL A 123 9.26 11.88 3.51
N SER A 124 9.44 10.59 3.30
CA SER A 124 10.35 9.77 4.13
C SER A 124 11.79 10.25 4.06
N ALA A 125 12.28 10.62 2.86
CA ALA A 125 13.64 11.15 2.70
C ALA A 125 13.82 12.46 3.48
N LEU A 126 12.88 13.39 3.35
CA LEU A 126 12.90 14.68 4.07
C LEU A 126 12.83 14.48 5.59
N LEU A 127 11.98 13.57 6.06
CA LEU A 127 11.86 13.26 7.49
C LEU A 127 13.15 12.64 8.06
N ILE A 128 13.80 11.75 7.32
CA ILE A 128 15.09 11.18 7.71
C ILE A 128 16.15 12.28 7.82
N GLU A 129 16.22 13.17 6.84
CA GLU A 129 17.14 14.31 6.86
C GLU A 129 16.89 15.23 8.05
N SER A 130 15.65 15.64 8.27
CA SER A 130 15.27 16.44 9.45
C SER A 130 15.61 15.74 10.77
N LYS A 131 15.42 14.41 10.84
CA LYS A 131 15.74 13.61 12.03
C LYS A 131 17.24 13.59 12.31
N LEU A 132 18.07 13.41 11.28
CA LEU A 132 19.52 13.42 11.41
C LEU A 132 20.03 14.78 11.91
N TYR A 133 19.43 15.87 11.44
CA TYR A 133 19.73 17.22 11.92
C TYR A 133 19.34 17.39 13.41
N ALA A 134 18.13 16.97 13.80
CA ALA A 134 17.69 17.01 15.19
C ALA A 134 18.59 16.16 16.13
N GLN A 135 19.00 14.97 15.68
CA GLN A 135 19.95 14.11 16.39
C GLN A 135 21.30 14.81 16.56
N SER A 136 21.82 15.44 15.51
CA SER A 136 23.08 16.18 15.56
C SER A 136 23.05 17.32 16.57
N ILE A 137 21.93 18.06 16.67
CA ILE A 137 21.74 19.09 17.70
C ILE A 137 21.78 18.48 19.11
N VAL A 138 21.01 17.41 19.34
CA VAL A 138 20.92 16.77 20.67
C VAL A 138 22.29 16.23 21.09
N ASP A 139 22.98 15.51 20.19
CA ASP A 139 24.29 14.94 20.44
C ASP A 139 25.34 16.02 20.73
N ALA A 140 25.29 17.15 20.02
CA ALA A 140 26.20 18.27 20.25
C ALA A 140 25.98 18.90 21.63
N VAL A 141 24.72 19.12 22.03
CA VAL A 141 24.44 19.69 23.37
C VAL A 141 24.85 18.73 24.48
N ILE A 142 24.66 17.42 24.32
CA ILE A 142 25.12 16.42 25.28
C ILE A 142 26.65 16.47 25.40
N ARG A 143 27.38 16.45 24.28
CA ARG A 143 28.85 16.52 24.29
C ARG A 143 29.39 17.80 24.90
N ILE A 144 28.78 18.95 24.62
CA ILE A 144 29.18 20.24 25.24
C ILE A 144 28.99 20.20 26.75
N ARG A 145 27.93 19.55 27.25
CA ARG A 145 27.71 19.37 28.69
C ARG A 145 28.72 18.43 29.35
N GLU A 146 29.17 17.40 28.63
CA GLU A 146 30.10 16.39 29.15
C GLU A 146 31.58 16.82 29.07
N LEU A 147 31.99 17.39 27.94
CA LEU A 147 33.38 17.71 27.61
C LEU A 147 33.71 19.21 27.75
N GLY A 148 32.69 20.05 27.87
CA GLY A 148 32.85 21.51 27.83
C GLY A 148 33.17 22.03 26.44
N ALA A 149 33.55 23.31 26.37
CA ALA A 149 33.95 23.99 25.14
C ALA A 149 35.35 23.54 24.68
N THR A 150 35.41 22.51 23.85
CA THR A 150 36.64 22.01 23.22
C THR A 150 36.67 22.34 21.73
N SER A 151 37.85 22.35 21.10
CA SER A 151 37.99 22.60 19.65
C SER A 151 37.15 21.64 18.79
N GLU A 152 36.94 20.39 19.26
CA GLU A 152 36.10 19.40 18.59
C GLU A 152 34.62 19.78 18.65
N THR A 153 34.10 20.08 19.86
CA THR A 153 32.70 20.53 20.03
C THR A 153 32.42 21.84 19.28
N GLN A 154 33.42 22.73 19.20
CA GLN A 154 33.35 23.98 18.45
C GLN A 154 33.21 23.74 16.94
N TYR A 155 33.95 22.78 16.40
CA TYR A 155 33.88 22.38 15.00
C TYR A 155 32.54 21.70 14.68
N GLU A 156 32.07 20.77 15.52
CA GLU A 156 30.76 20.13 15.35
C GLU A 156 29.62 21.14 15.34
N LEU A 157 29.66 22.11 16.25
CA LEU A 157 28.63 23.15 16.36
C LEU A 157 28.61 24.07 15.15
N ARG A 158 29.78 24.45 14.63
CA ARG A 158 29.89 25.23 13.38
C ARG A 158 29.27 24.47 12.20
N ARG A 159 29.54 23.16 12.08
CA ARG A 159 28.92 22.32 11.04
C ARG A 159 27.39 22.30 11.16
N ILE A 160 26.84 22.19 12.36
CA ILE A 160 25.39 22.20 12.58
C ILE A 160 24.78 23.55 12.18
N VAL A 161 25.43 24.66 12.53
CA VAL A 161 25.00 26.00 12.11
C VAL A 161 25.02 26.13 10.58
N GLU A 162 26.05 25.61 9.91
CA GLU A 162 26.15 25.58 8.44
C GLU A 162 25.07 24.71 7.78
N GLU A 163 24.61 23.64 8.44
CA GLU A 163 23.52 22.77 7.95
C GLU A 163 22.11 23.34 8.24
N THR A 164 22.00 24.35 9.10
CA THR A 164 20.71 24.91 9.53
C THR A 164 19.87 25.46 8.37
N PRO A 165 20.41 26.22 7.39
CA PRO A 165 19.64 26.67 6.23
C PRO A 165 19.02 25.51 5.44
N LYS A 166 19.77 24.42 5.26
CA LYS A 166 19.29 23.22 4.57
C LYS A 166 18.10 22.60 5.33
N PHE A 167 18.20 22.51 6.66
CA PHE A 167 17.07 22.05 7.48
C PHE A 167 15.84 22.96 7.34
N LEU A 168 16.02 24.28 7.32
CA LEU A 168 14.92 25.23 7.16
C LEU A 168 14.17 25.03 5.84
N ASP A 169 14.91 24.80 4.74
CA ASP A 169 14.34 24.47 3.43
C ASP A 169 13.59 23.13 3.46
N THR A 170 14.20 22.09 4.04
CA THR A 170 13.57 20.77 4.23
C THR A 170 12.28 20.88 5.04
N ARG A 171 12.29 21.66 6.14
CA ARG A 171 11.11 21.92 6.98
C ARG A 171 10.00 22.63 6.19
N GLN A 172 10.34 23.64 5.39
CA GLN A 172 9.37 24.34 4.55
C GLN A 172 8.77 23.38 3.50
N ARG A 173 9.59 22.50 2.92
CA ARG A 173 9.11 21.47 1.99
C ARG A 173 8.16 20.47 2.65
N ILE A 174 8.49 20.00 3.86
CA ILE A 174 7.61 19.13 4.67
C ILE A 174 6.27 19.83 4.91
N SER A 175 6.28 21.11 5.29
CA SER A 175 5.06 21.89 5.51
C SER A 175 4.23 22.07 4.23
N ALA A 176 4.86 22.20 3.06
CA ALA A 176 4.14 22.26 1.80
C ALA A 176 3.50 20.89 1.45
N LEU A 177 4.22 19.80 1.72
CA LEU A 177 3.73 18.43 1.50
C LEU A 177 2.59 18.07 2.47
N SER A 178 2.62 18.55 3.73
CA SER A 178 1.53 18.32 4.69
C SER A 178 0.20 18.91 4.22
N VAL A 179 0.23 20.03 3.48
CA VAL A 179 -0.97 20.54 2.79
C VAL A 179 -1.25 19.72 1.52
N GLY A 180 -0.21 19.42 0.73
CA GLY A 180 -0.31 18.72 -0.55
C GLY A 180 -0.88 17.30 -0.44
N VAL A 181 -0.72 16.62 0.69
CA VAL A 181 -1.20 15.25 0.88
C VAL A 181 -2.73 15.13 0.82
N HIS A 182 -3.45 16.18 1.19
CA HIS A 182 -4.91 16.19 1.07
C HIS A 182 -5.36 16.25 -0.40
N ARG A 183 -4.59 16.93 -1.26
CA ARG A 183 -4.81 16.93 -2.71
C ARG A 183 -4.56 15.53 -3.29
N LEU A 184 -3.52 14.84 -2.84
CA LEU A 184 -3.23 13.45 -3.22
C LEU A 184 -4.42 12.53 -2.87
N ALA A 185 -4.97 12.68 -1.67
CA ALA A 185 -6.15 11.93 -1.22
C ALA A 185 -7.39 12.25 -2.06
N GLY A 186 -7.66 13.53 -2.33
CA GLY A 186 -8.79 13.96 -3.15
C GLY A 186 -8.71 13.43 -4.58
N LYS A 187 -7.55 13.55 -5.23
CA LYS A 187 -7.32 13.07 -6.61
C LYS A 187 -7.57 11.56 -6.75
N ASN A 188 -7.13 10.78 -5.77
CA ASN A 188 -7.22 9.33 -5.81
C ASN A 188 -8.48 8.77 -5.12
N HIS A 189 -9.36 9.62 -4.60
CA HIS A 189 -10.50 9.22 -3.78
C HIS A 189 -11.42 8.19 -4.45
N THR A 190 -11.86 8.48 -5.69
CA THR A 190 -12.77 7.61 -6.44
C THR A 190 -12.12 6.26 -6.71
N LEU A 191 -10.85 6.24 -7.13
CA LEU A 191 -10.14 4.99 -7.37
C LEU A 191 -9.99 4.18 -6.07
N LEU A 192 -9.58 4.83 -4.99
CA LEU A 192 -9.39 4.18 -3.68
C LEU A 192 -10.70 3.69 -3.07
N SER A 193 -11.85 4.31 -3.39
CA SER A 193 -13.16 3.76 -3.00
C SER A 193 -13.48 2.42 -3.69
N THR A 194 -12.93 2.17 -4.88
CA THR A 194 -13.08 0.88 -5.58
C THR A 194 -12.16 -0.22 -5.06
N VAL A 195 -11.26 0.12 -4.14
CA VAL A 195 -10.22 -0.76 -3.62
C VAL A 195 -10.41 -0.90 -2.11
N TRP A 196 -10.66 -2.12 -1.65
CA TRP A 196 -10.91 -2.35 -0.23
C TRP A 196 -9.76 -1.88 0.66
N GLY A 197 -10.11 -1.10 1.69
CA GLY A 197 -9.15 -0.54 2.64
C GLY A 197 -8.25 0.56 2.05
N GLY A 198 -8.41 0.92 0.76
CA GLY A 198 -7.53 1.87 0.10
C GLY A 198 -7.59 3.27 0.70
N GLN A 199 -8.81 3.76 0.98
CA GLN A 199 -9.02 5.08 1.58
C GLN A 199 -8.52 5.14 3.02
N GLU A 200 -8.83 4.14 3.83
CA GLU A 200 -8.42 4.09 5.24
C GLU A 200 -6.90 3.94 5.37
N ALA A 201 -6.26 3.11 4.54
CA ALA A 201 -4.80 3.00 4.51
C ALA A 201 -4.14 4.34 4.16
N LEU A 202 -4.67 5.06 3.16
CA LEU A 202 -4.15 6.38 2.82
C LEU A 202 -4.40 7.39 3.96
N ALA A 203 -5.58 7.37 4.58
CA ALA A 203 -5.91 8.25 5.70
C ALA A 203 -4.99 8.02 6.91
N ASN A 204 -4.73 6.76 7.27
CA ASN A 204 -3.82 6.39 8.35
C ASN A 204 -2.38 6.83 8.07
N ALA A 205 -1.93 6.74 6.81
CA ALA A 205 -0.62 7.25 6.41
C ALA A 205 -0.54 8.79 6.48
N ILE A 206 -1.62 9.47 6.09
CA ILE A 206 -1.76 10.93 6.20
C ILE A 206 -1.71 11.36 7.66
N GLU A 207 -2.49 10.73 8.53
CA GLU A 207 -2.53 11.04 9.96
C GLU A 207 -1.13 10.90 10.58
N ALA A 208 -0.47 9.76 10.36
CA ALA A 208 0.88 9.53 10.83
C ALA A 208 1.88 10.57 10.30
N PHE A 209 1.76 10.97 9.04
CA PHE A 209 2.58 12.05 8.48
C PHE A 209 2.30 13.40 9.14
N GLN A 210 1.04 13.77 9.36
CA GLN A 210 0.66 15.03 9.99
C GLN A 210 1.18 15.13 11.43
N GLU A 211 1.13 14.04 12.18
CA GLU A 211 1.72 13.99 13.53
C GLU A 211 3.22 14.29 13.52
N ILE A 212 3.98 13.68 12.60
CA ILE A 212 5.42 13.94 12.48
C ILE A 212 5.67 15.39 12.03
N ALA A 213 4.89 15.86 11.04
CA ALA A 213 5.00 17.21 10.51
C ALA A 213 4.74 18.28 11.58
N ALA A 214 3.79 18.04 12.48
CA ALA A 214 3.51 18.93 13.62
C ALA A 214 4.72 19.06 14.56
N CYS A 215 5.47 17.98 14.76
CA CYS A 215 6.68 17.98 15.60
C CYS A 215 7.92 18.56 14.91
N THR A 216 7.89 18.83 13.61
CA THR A 216 9.07 19.35 12.87
C THR A 216 9.40 20.81 13.23
N TRP A 217 8.49 21.50 13.93
CA TRP A 217 8.63 22.89 14.37
C TRP A 217 9.34 23.04 15.72
N PHE A 218 10.53 22.47 15.85
CA PHE A 218 11.42 22.75 16.99
C PHE A 218 12.29 24.00 16.73
N PRO A 219 12.71 24.72 17.79
CA PRO A 219 13.61 25.87 17.65
C PRO A 219 14.93 25.47 16.99
N THR A 220 15.29 26.18 15.92
CA THR A 220 16.58 26.02 15.24
C THR A 220 17.55 27.06 15.78
N PRO A 221 18.74 26.64 16.25
CA PRO A 221 19.73 27.58 16.75
C PRO A 221 20.21 28.49 15.60
N TYR A 222 20.22 29.78 15.85
CA TYR A 222 20.80 30.80 14.97
C TYR A 222 21.86 31.55 15.76
N VAL A 223 23.13 31.33 15.40
CA VAL A 223 24.26 31.85 16.15
C VAL A 223 25.35 32.31 15.20
N ASP A 224 25.96 33.45 15.52
CA ASP A 224 27.17 33.91 14.84
C ASP A 224 28.39 33.19 15.42
N CYS A 225 29.04 32.34 14.62
CA CYS A 225 30.23 31.60 15.03
C CYS A 225 31.47 32.49 15.23
N ALA A 226 31.38 33.80 14.98
CA ALA A 226 32.41 34.77 15.32
C ALA A 226 32.28 35.33 16.75
N ASP A 227 31.13 35.16 17.42
CA ASP A 227 30.95 35.56 18.82
C ASP A 227 31.69 34.60 19.75
N GLU A 228 32.46 35.09 20.72
CA GLU A 228 33.17 34.27 21.71
C GLU A 228 32.22 33.42 22.58
N ARG A 229 30.95 33.84 22.72
CA ARG A 229 29.91 33.16 23.52
C ARG A 229 28.96 32.31 22.69
N TYR A 230 29.29 32.04 21.43
CA TYR A 230 28.37 31.34 20.51
C TYR A 230 27.92 29.96 21.03
N ILE A 231 28.77 29.25 21.79
CA ILE A 231 28.41 27.96 22.40
C ILE A 231 27.28 28.13 23.44
N ASP A 232 27.41 29.12 24.32
CA ASP A 232 26.40 29.39 25.35
C ASP A 232 25.07 29.83 24.72
N ILE A 233 25.16 30.67 23.68
CA ILE A 233 23.99 31.13 22.92
C ILE A 233 23.31 29.93 22.24
N PHE A 234 24.07 29.05 21.58
CA PHE A 234 23.53 27.84 20.96
C PHE A 234 22.79 26.96 21.97
N VAL A 235 23.44 26.63 23.09
CA VAL A 235 22.84 25.76 24.13
C VAL A 235 21.58 26.39 24.73
N SER A 236 21.52 27.73 24.86
CA SER A 236 20.34 28.43 25.35
C SER A 236 19.14 28.40 24.40
N GLN A 237 19.38 28.28 23.09
CA GLN A 237 18.33 28.27 22.07
C GLN A 237 17.79 26.87 21.77
N VAL A 238 18.55 25.82 22.09
CA VAL A 238 18.16 24.44 21.79
C VAL A 238 17.17 23.90 22.83
N ASP A 239 15.99 23.50 22.34
CA ASP A 239 15.01 22.73 23.12
C ASP A 239 15.22 21.24 22.86
N ILE A 240 16.00 20.60 23.73
CA ILE A 240 16.32 19.15 23.65
C ILE A 240 15.03 18.32 23.69
N THR A 241 14.06 18.72 24.52
CA THR A 241 12.80 17.98 24.70
C THR A 241 12.01 17.94 23.40
N LYS A 242 11.91 19.07 22.69
CA LYS A 242 11.22 19.11 21.38
C LYS A 242 11.97 18.32 20.30
N CYS A 243 13.31 18.39 20.27
CA CYS A 243 14.11 17.59 19.34
C CYS A 243 13.93 16.09 19.60
N ALA A 244 13.99 15.66 20.86
CA ALA A 244 13.75 14.27 21.27
C ALA A 244 12.33 13.81 20.89
N THR A 245 11.33 14.63 21.17
CA THR A 245 9.92 14.35 20.80
C THR A 245 9.79 14.13 19.28
N PHE A 246 10.43 14.97 18.47
CA PHE A 246 10.42 14.82 17.01
C PHE A 246 11.12 13.53 16.56
N ILE A 247 12.28 13.19 17.14
CA ILE A 247 13.02 11.97 16.82
C ILE A 247 12.17 10.73 17.14
N GLU A 248 11.62 10.65 18.35
CA GLU A 248 10.78 9.53 18.79
C GLU A 248 9.51 9.39 17.94
N THR A 249 8.84 10.51 17.65
CA THR A 249 7.64 10.54 16.81
C THR A 249 7.97 10.11 15.38
N SER A 250 9.08 10.60 14.81
CA SER A 250 9.54 10.22 13.47
C SER A 250 9.88 8.74 13.36
N ASP A 251 10.47 8.13 14.40
CA ASP A 251 10.79 6.70 14.39
C ASP A 251 9.54 5.83 14.52
N ALA A 252 8.64 6.16 15.46
CA ALA A 252 7.42 5.39 15.68
C ALA A 252 6.43 5.52 14.51
N LYS A 253 6.14 6.75 14.09
CA LYS A 253 5.11 7.03 13.06
C LYS A 253 5.66 6.92 11.66
N GLY A 254 6.94 7.21 11.42
CA GLY A 254 7.55 7.07 10.10
C GLY A 254 7.58 5.62 9.63
N LEU A 255 7.86 4.69 10.55
CA LEU A 255 7.80 3.26 10.25
C LEU A 255 6.37 2.79 9.96
N TYR A 256 5.39 3.24 10.75
CA TYR A 256 3.97 2.93 10.52
C TYR A 256 3.47 3.48 9.18
N MET A 257 3.76 4.75 8.88
CA MET A 257 3.44 5.41 7.61
C MET A 257 4.00 4.60 6.42
N ASN A 258 5.26 4.19 6.47
CA ASN A 258 5.89 3.38 5.43
C ASN A 258 5.29 1.98 5.30
N ALA A 259 4.91 1.35 6.41
CA ALA A 259 4.26 0.04 6.40
C ALA A 259 2.87 0.10 5.76
N VAL A 260 2.07 1.12 6.11
CA VAL A 260 0.70 1.29 5.59
C VAL A 260 0.72 1.69 4.11
N THR A 261 1.61 2.60 3.70
CA THR A 261 1.76 3.01 2.29
C THR A 261 2.29 1.88 1.42
N GLY A 262 3.26 1.10 1.91
CA GLY A 262 3.74 -0.11 1.24
C GLY A 262 2.63 -1.17 1.08
N GLY A 263 1.79 -1.33 2.12
CA GLY A 263 0.60 -2.19 2.06
C GLY A 263 -0.42 -1.70 1.02
N LEU A 264 -0.71 -0.40 1.00
CA LEU A 264 -1.61 0.24 0.03
C LEU A 264 -1.14 0.04 -1.40
N ARG A 265 0.15 0.25 -1.66
CA ARG A 265 0.78 -0.05 -2.95
C ARG A 265 0.58 -1.52 -3.33
N GLY A 266 0.82 -2.44 -2.40
CA GLY A 266 0.58 -3.87 -2.62
C GLY A 266 -0.85 -4.18 -3.05
N ILE A 267 -1.84 -3.56 -2.40
CA ILE A 267 -3.26 -3.72 -2.75
C ILE A 267 -3.55 -3.17 -4.15
N LEU A 268 -2.98 -2.03 -4.51
CA LEU A 268 -3.19 -1.40 -5.83
C LEU A 268 -2.55 -2.21 -6.97
N ILE A 269 -1.40 -2.83 -6.73
CA ILE A 269 -0.64 -3.58 -7.74
C ILE A 269 -1.09 -5.04 -7.85
N ALA A 270 -1.65 -5.64 -6.79
CA ALA A 270 -2.07 -7.05 -6.76
C ALA A 270 -3.00 -7.50 -7.93
N PRO A 271 -3.91 -6.67 -8.46
CA PRO A 271 -4.71 -7.04 -9.64
C PRO A 271 -3.88 -7.20 -10.92
N VAL A 272 -2.72 -6.55 -11.00
CA VAL A 272 -1.79 -6.55 -12.14
C VAL A 272 -0.75 -7.66 -12.00
N MET A 273 -0.14 -7.78 -10.81
CA MET A 273 0.81 -8.84 -10.50
C MET A 273 0.05 -10.12 -10.15
N GLU A 274 -0.06 -11.05 -11.10
CA GLU A 274 -0.72 -12.32 -10.83
C GLU A 274 0.04 -13.13 -9.77
N LEU A 275 -0.67 -13.59 -8.74
CA LEU A 275 -0.13 -14.54 -7.77
C LEU A 275 0.17 -15.86 -8.48
N ASN A 276 1.44 -16.10 -8.78
CA ASN A 276 1.93 -17.35 -9.33
C ASN A 276 2.53 -18.24 -8.24
N LEU A 277 2.87 -19.48 -8.59
CA LEU A 277 3.40 -20.46 -7.65
C LEU A 277 4.69 -19.96 -6.96
N SER A 278 5.54 -19.25 -7.71
CA SER A 278 6.78 -18.67 -7.17
C SER A 278 6.50 -17.56 -6.17
N ALA A 279 5.48 -16.71 -6.39
CA ALA A 279 5.03 -15.72 -5.43
C ALA A 279 4.52 -16.36 -4.14
N LEU A 280 3.76 -17.47 -4.23
CA LEU A 280 3.31 -18.23 -3.06
C LEU A 280 4.48 -18.86 -2.28
N CYS A 281 5.44 -19.48 -2.97
CA CYS A 281 6.65 -20.02 -2.35
C CYS A 281 7.48 -18.92 -1.68
N ASN A 282 7.65 -17.77 -2.33
CA ASN A 282 8.38 -16.64 -1.76
C ASN A 282 7.66 -16.04 -0.55
N LEU A 283 6.33 -15.89 -0.60
CA LEU A 283 5.54 -15.49 0.55
C LEU A 283 5.77 -16.47 1.71
N ALA A 284 5.68 -17.78 1.48
CA ALA A 284 5.89 -18.79 2.53
C ALA A 284 7.31 -18.73 3.12
N LYS A 285 8.32 -18.54 2.27
CA LYS A 285 9.73 -18.40 2.67
C LYS A 285 9.97 -17.17 3.55
N HIS A 286 9.29 -16.06 3.27
CA HIS A 286 9.48 -14.78 3.97
C HIS A 286 8.48 -14.52 5.12
N ARG A 287 7.73 -15.53 5.58
CA ARG A 287 6.71 -15.42 6.64
C ARG A 287 7.17 -14.69 7.91
N ARG A 288 8.44 -14.87 8.31
CA ARG A 288 9.02 -14.25 9.51
C ARG A 288 9.19 -12.74 9.37
N VAL A 289 9.58 -12.28 8.18
CA VAL A 289 9.74 -10.85 7.87
C VAL A 289 8.37 -10.18 7.86
N MET A 290 7.39 -10.83 7.25
CA MET A 290 6.00 -10.36 7.19
C MET A 290 5.36 -10.28 8.58
N GLY A 291 5.64 -11.25 9.46
CA GLY A 291 5.20 -11.21 10.86
C GLY A 291 5.74 -10.01 11.65
N LYS A 292 7.01 -9.61 11.41
CA LYS A 292 7.59 -8.40 12.02
C LYS A 292 6.89 -7.13 11.51
N ALA A 293 6.66 -7.02 10.20
CA ALA A 293 5.97 -5.89 9.61
C ALA A 293 4.52 -5.74 10.13
N PHE A 294 3.80 -6.85 10.32
CA PHE A 294 2.47 -6.81 10.93
C PHE A 294 2.50 -6.42 12.41
N GLY A 295 3.55 -6.82 13.16
CA GLY A 295 3.75 -6.34 14.53
C GLY A 295 3.84 -4.82 14.60
N VAL A 296 4.64 -4.21 13.71
CA VAL A 296 4.78 -2.75 13.58
C VAL A 296 3.44 -2.06 13.29
N ILE A 297 2.66 -2.59 12.34
CA ILE A 297 1.34 -2.03 12.01
C ILE A 297 0.39 -2.10 13.21
N ARG A 298 0.38 -3.23 13.93
CA ARG A 298 -0.47 -3.42 15.11
C ARG A 298 -0.08 -2.47 16.23
N ASP A 299 1.21 -2.33 16.51
CA ASP A 299 1.71 -1.55 17.64
C ASP A 299 1.62 -0.04 17.34
N GLY A 300 1.89 0.38 16.10
CA GLY A 300 1.68 1.75 15.64
C GLY A 300 0.21 2.18 15.56
N GLY A 301 -0.69 1.24 15.25
CA GLY A 301 -2.14 1.50 15.22
C GLY A 301 -2.84 1.54 16.59
N ARG A 302 -2.15 1.14 17.68
CA ARG A 302 -2.69 1.17 19.05
C ARG A 302 -2.51 2.50 19.77
N GLY A 303 -1.75 3.44 19.22
CA GLY A 303 -1.64 4.82 19.73
C GLY A 303 -2.86 5.71 19.47
N HIS A 304 -3.92 5.18 18.82
CA HIS A 304 -5.13 5.91 18.42
C HIS A 304 -6.43 5.20 18.81
N GLY A 305 -6.40 4.39 19.88
CA GLY A 305 -7.59 3.77 20.47
C GLY A 305 -8.07 4.55 21.67
#